data_AF-A0A5R2MZI6-F1
#
_entry.id   AF-A0A5R2MZI6-F1
#
_cell.length_a   1.000
_cell.length_b   1.000
_cell.length_c   1.000
_cell.angle_alpha   90.00
_cell.angle_beta   90.00
_cell.angle_gamma   90.00
#
_symmetry.space_group_name_H-M   'P 1'
#
loop_
_entity.id
_entity.type
_entity.pdbx_description
1 polymer ?
#
loop_
_entity_poly.entity_id
_entity_poly.type
_entity_poly.pdbx_seq_one_letter_code
_entity_poly.pdbx_strand_id
1 'polypeptide(L)'
;MLKTITKTLVGAVFAGGLFVPHAFAETTLNALFMAQAAYSEADVRAMTDAFTKANPDVKVNLEFVPYERLHDKTVLAQGSGGGY
;
A
#
# COMPACT_ATOMS: atom_id res chain seq x y z
N MET A 1 40.67 32.19 -5.88
CA MET A 1 40.08 31.05 -6.63
C MET A 1 39.60 29.92 -5.72
N LEU A 2 40.26 29.64 -4.58
CA LEU A 2 39.84 28.58 -3.62
C LEU A 2 38.48 28.84 -2.94
N LYS A 3 38.14 30.09 -2.63
CA LYS A 3 36.86 30.49 -1.99
C LYS A 3 35.62 30.27 -2.87
N THR A 4 35.78 30.23 -4.19
CA THR A 4 34.68 30.05 -5.14
C THR A 4 34.26 28.57 -5.23
N ILE A 5 35.23 27.65 -5.17
CA ILE A 5 35.00 26.20 -5.21
C ILE A 5 34.19 25.75 -3.99
N THR A 6 34.46 26.32 -2.80
CA THR A 6 33.72 26.00 -1.57
C THR A 6 32.26 26.43 -1.63
N LYS A 7 31.94 27.57 -2.27
CA LYS A 7 30.55 28.05 -2.41
C LYS A 7 29.74 27.19 -3.39
N THR A 8 30.36 26.67 -4.44
CA THR A 8 29.69 25.81 -5.43
C THR A 8 29.40 24.41 -4.88
N LEU A 9 30.30 23.86 -4.05
CA LEU A 9 30.11 22.53 -3.45
C LEU A 9 28.98 22.51 -2.41
N VAL A 10 28.79 23.60 -1.65
CA VAL A 10 27.71 23.72 -0.65
C VAL A 10 26.34 23.91 -1.30
N GLY A 11 26.27 24.57 -2.46
CA GLY A 11 25.01 24.72 -3.22
C GLY A 11 24.47 23.41 -3.82
N ALA A 12 25.37 22.49 -4.19
CA ALA A 12 24.98 21.21 -4.79
C ALA A 12 24.38 20.21 -3.77
N VAL A 13 24.82 20.27 -2.51
CA VAL A 13 24.30 19.37 -1.45
C VAL A 13 22.87 19.76 -1.03
N PHE A 14 22.52 21.05 -1.07
CA PHE A 14 21.14 21.50 -0.79
C PHE A 14 20.15 21.15 -1.92
N ALA A 15 20.62 21.03 -3.16
CA ALA A 15 19.77 20.62 -4.28
C ALA A 15 19.56 19.08 -4.36
N GLY A 16 20.48 18.29 -3.82
CA GLY A 16 20.40 16.82 -3.84
C GLY A 16 19.54 16.20 -2.73
N GLY A 17 19.37 16.88 -1.59
CA GLY A 17 18.64 16.35 -0.43
C GLY A 17 17.11 16.33 -0.58
N LEU A 18 16.55 16.96 -1.62
CA LEU A 18 15.10 17.08 -1.82
C LEU A 18 14.48 15.90 -2.60
N PHE A 19 15.31 14.98 -3.11
CA PHE A 19 14.87 13.80 -3.85
C PHE A 19 15.29 12.49 -3.17
N VAL A 20 15.23 12.43 -1.83
CA VAL A 20 15.31 11.13 -1.15
C VAL A 20 13.94 10.46 -1.35
N PRO A 21 13.82 9.39 -2.15
CA PRO A 21 12.60 8.59 -2.13
C PRO A 21 12.42 8.10 -0.70
N HIS A 22 11.29 8.49 -0.10
CA HIS A 22 10.92 7.98 1.21
C HIS A 22 10.64 6.49 0.99
N ALA A 23 11.58 5.63 1.37
CA ALA A 23 11.37 4.19 1.40
C ALA A 23 10.37 3.91 2.51
N PHE A 24 9.08 3.99 2.21
CA PHE A 24 8.04 3.51 3.11
C PHE A 24 8.18 1.98 3.18
N ALA A 25 8.11 1.43 4.40
CA ALA A 25 8.13 -0.02 4.56
C ALA A 25 6.95 -0.62 3.79
N GLU A 26 7.24 -1.66 3.00
CA GLU A 26 6.23 -2.37 2.22
C GLU A 26 5.10 -2.81 3.15
N THR A 27 3.90 -2.29 2.91
CA THR A 27 2.73 -2.53 3.76
C THR A 27 1.76 -3.43 3.02
N THR A 28 1.31 -4.52 3.64
CA THR A 28 0.30 -5.41 3.06
C THR A 28 -1.02 -5.27 3.80
N LEU A 29 -2.09 -4.98 3.06
CA LEU A 29 -3.47 -4.99 3.55
C LEU A 29 -4.15 -6.28 3.07
N ASN A 30 -4.76 -7.02 3.99
CA ASN A 30 -5.62 -8.15 3.62
C ASN A 30 -7.07 -7.68 3.75
N ALA A 31 -7.88 -7.86 2.69
CA ALA A 31 -9.24 -7.37 2.69
C ALA A 31 -10.21 -8.48 2.29
N LEU A 32 -11.14 -8.77 3.19
CA LEU A 32 -12.16 -9.81 3.04
C LEU A 32 -13.48 -9.18 2.59
N PHE A 33 -13.95 -9.59 1.42
CA PHE A 33 -15.18 -9.11 0.80
C PHE A 33 -16.22 -10.22 0.69
N MET A 34 -17.49 -9.83 0.78
CA MET A 34 -18.61 -10.71 0.46
C MET A 34 -18.88 -10.68 -1.05
N ALA A 35 -18.90 -11.83 -1.70
CA ALA A 35 -19.00 -11.90 -3.16
C ALA A 35 -20.38 -11.46 -3.71
N GLN A 36 -21.44 -11.57 -2.92
CA GLN A 36 -22.83 -11.33 -3.34
C GLN A 36 -23.38 -9.97 -2.90
N ALA A 37 -22.56 -9.09 -2.31
CA ALA A 37 -23.02 -7.81 -1.79
C ALA A 37 -22.18 -6.63 -2.32
N ALA A 38 -22.84 -5.49 -2.48
CA ALA A 38 -22.25 -4.23 -2.94
C ALA A 38 -21.66 -4.31 -4.37
N TYR A 39 -20.43 -3.83 -4.54
CA TYR A 39 -19.74 -3.76 -5.83
C TYR A 39 -19.40 -5.17 -6.36
N SER A 40 -19.39 -5.33 -7.68
CA SER A 40 -18.95 -6.58 -8.28
C SER A 40 -17.48 -6.86 -7.95
N GLU A 41 -17.06 -8.13 -7.96
CA GLU A 41 -15.65 -8.48 -7.77
C GLU A 41 -14.74 -7.74 -8.77
N ALA A 42 -15.20 -7.59 -10.02
CA ALA A 42 -14.48 -6.85 -11.05
C ALA A 42 -14.27 -5.38 -10.68
N ASP A 43 -15.30 -4.71 -10.17
CA ASP A 43 -15.21 -3.31 -9.75
C ASP A 43 -14.30 -3.15 -8.54
N VAL A 44 -14.37 -4.05 -7.55
CA VAL A 44 -13.48 -4.03 -6.37
C VAL A 44 -12.02 -4.20 -6.81
N ARG A 45 -11.73 -5.12 -7.72
CA ARG A 45 -10.38 -5.30 -8.27
C ARG A 45 -9.88 -4.05 -8.99
N ALA A 46 -10.71 -3.44 -9.83
CA ALA A 46 -10.35 -2.21 -10.53
C ALA A 46 -10.08 -1.04 -9.56
N MET A 47 -10.87 -0.92 -8.49
CA MET A 47 -10.64 0.07 -7.43
C MET A 47 -9.32 -0.19 -6.70
N THR A 48 -9.02 -1.45 -6.38
CA THR A 48 -7.75 -1.84 -5.75
C THR A 48 -6.56 -1.56 -6.65
N ASP A 49 -6.66 -1.84 -7.94
CA ASP A 49 -5.59 -1.53 -8.91
C ASP A 49 -5.31 -0.02 -8.96
N ALA A 50 -6.36 0.80 -8.99
CA ALA A 50 -6.23 2.25 -8.92
C ALA A 50 -5.57 2.72 -7.61
N PHE A 51 -5.96 2.12 -6.48
CA PHE A 51 -5.38 2.40 -5.17
C PHE A 51 -3.89 2.03 -5.10
N THR A 52 -3.50 0.82 -5.49
CA THR A 52 -2.10 0.38 -5.47
C THR A 52 -1.24 1.16 -6.46
N LYS A 53 -1.80 1.60 -7.60
CA LYS A 53 -1.09 2.51 -8.52
C LYS A 53 -0.79 3.86 -7.87
N ALA A 54 -1.69 4.37 -7.03
CA ALA A 54 -1.48 5.61 -6.27
C ALA A 54 -0.58 5.40 -5.03
N ASN A 55 -0.46 4.17 -4.53
CA ASN A 55 0.26 3.80 -3.32
C ASN A 55 1.19 2.60 -3.60
N PRO A 56 2.33 2.82 -4.30
CA PRO A 56 3.16 1.73 -4.83
C PRO A 56 3.80 0.86 -3.74
N ASP A 57 3.94 1.39 -2.52
CA ASP A 57 4.48 0.65 -1.36
C ASP A 57 3.42 -0.17 -0.62
N VAL A 58 2.15 -0.11 -1.05
CA VAL A 58 1.03 -0.83 -0.43
C VAL A 58 0.52 -1.95 -1.33
N LYS A 59 0.66 -3.20 -0.85
CA LYS A 59 0.06 -4.38 -1.47
C LYS A 59 -1.30 -4.65 -0.85
N VAL A 60 -2.26 -5.08 -1.67
CA VAL A 60 -3.60 -5.44 -1.20
C VAL A 60 -3.94 -6.86 -1.64
N ASN A 61 -4.21 -7.73 -0.67
CA ASN A 61 -4.67 -9.09 -0.90
C ASN A 61 -6.19 -9.13 -0.74
N LEU A 62 -6.90 -9.30 -1.86
CA LEU A 62 -8.36 -9.40 -1.86
C LEU A 62 -8.78 -10.87 -1.75
N GLU A 63 -9.63 -11.17 -0.77
CA GLU A 63 -10.33 -12.46 -0.68
C GLU A 63 -11.85 -12.22 -0.77
N PHE A 64 -12.52 -12.92 -1.69
CA PHE A 64 -13.98 -12.86 -1.85
C PHE A 64 -14.59 -14.17 -1.36
N VAL A 65 -15.58 -14.07 -0.48
CA VAL A 65 -16.24 -15.24 0.12
C VAL A 65 -17.77 -15.12 0.07
N PRO A 66 -18.49 -16.25 0.04
CA PRO A 66 -19.93 -16.26 0.24
C PRO A 66 -20.32 -15.70 1.61
N TYR A 67 -21.53 -15.14 1.72
CA TYR A 67 -22.06 -14.59 2.97
C TYR A 67 -21.94 -15.56 4.15
N GLU A 68 -22.32 -16.81 3.92
CA GLU A 68 -22.36 -17.89 4.92
C GLU A 68 -20.95 -18.26 5.39
N ARG A 69 -19.92 -17.95 4.61
CA ARG A 69 -18.51 -18.24 4.90
C ARG A 69 -17.78 -17.04 5.52
N LEU A 70 -18.39 -15.86 5.48
CA LEU A 70 -17.77 -14.62 5.97
C LEU A 70 -17.47 -14.71 7.47
N HIS A 71 -18.46 -15.11 8.27
CA HIS A 71 -18.30 -15.25 9.72
C HIS A 71 -17.16 -16.20 10.08
N ASP A 72 -17.18 -17.41 9.53
CA ASP A 72 -16.18 -18.43 9.83
C ASP A 72 -14.78 -17.97 9.46
N LYS A 73 -14.64 -17.28 8.32
CA LYS A 73 -13.37 -16.70 7.90
C LYS A 73 -12.86 -15.66 8.89
N THR A 74 -13.70 -14.72 9.29
CA THR A 74 -13.32 -13.68 10.26
C THR A 74 -12.92 -14.29 11.61
N VAL A 75 -13.72 -15.22 12.14
CA VAL A 75 -13.45 -15.84 13.45
C VAL A 75 -12.19 -16.69 13.43
N LEU A 76 -11.99 -17.52 12.39
CA LEU A 76 -10.79 -18.34 12.27
C LEU A 76 -9.53 -17.48 12.14
N ALA A 77 -9.60 -16.41 11.34
CA ALA A 77 -8.49 -15.51 11.12
C ALA A 77 -8.13 -14.74 12.41
N GLN A 78 -9.13 -14.25 13.15
CA GLN A 78 -8.94 -13.67 14.48
C GLN A 78 -8.30 -14.66 15.46
N GLY A 79 -8.77 -15.92 15.47
CA GLY A 79 -8.23 -16.97 16.34
C GLY A 79 -6.78 -17.37 16.01
N SER A 80 -6.36 -17.23 14.76
CA SER A 80 -4.98 -17.50 14.33
C SER A 80 -4.05 -16.29 14.37
N GLY A 81 -4.53 -15.13 14.84
CA GLY A 81 -3.78 -13.86 14.81
C GLY A 81 -3.63 -13.25 13.40
N GLY A 82 -4.34 -13.79 12.41
CA GLY A 82 -4.42 -13.22 11.06
C GLY A 82 -5.64 -12.32 10.96
N GLY A 83 -5.51 -11.04 11.28
CA GLY A 83 -6.61 -10.09 11.06
C GLY A 83 -6.89 -9.85 9.57
N TYR A 84 -8.13 -9.50 9.27
CA TYR A 84 -8.53 -8.75 8.08
C TYR A 84 -8.90 -7.33 8.49
#